data_AF-A0A7S0B3Y1-F1
#
_entry.id   AF-A0A7S0B3Y1-F1
#
_cell.length_a   1.000
_cell.length_b   1.000
_cell.length_c   1.000
_cell.angle_alpha   90.00
_cell.angle_beta   90.00
_cell.angle_gamma   90.00
#
_symmetry.space_group_name_H-M   'P 1'
#
loop_
_entity.id
_entity.type
_entity.pdbx_description
1 polymer ?
#
loop_
_entity_poly.entity_id
_entity_poly.type
_entity_poly.pdbx_seq_one_letter_code
_entity_poly.pdbx_strand_id
1 'polypeptide(L)'
;QPPVGAFLDDVIRELLLGRTSSDVFPALEVLPVNSKLWSLSNRRLFVFRVAKNLGVPLGGNSLSQQGQVLVSLSYLDSQIAQRKRKDPRSGQVLSKWDRSFSTESGGITVRVNCKYAGFDHPSAFVGCIFGQSLPKSLLGEIRGGGISAMK
;
A
#
# COMPACT_ATOMS: atom_id res chain seq x y z
N GLN A 1 6.21 -13.74 12.72
CA GLN A 1 5.37 -12.53 12.73
C GLN A 1 6.24 -11.35 13.12
N PRO A 2 6.25 -10.24 12.37
CA PRO A 2 6.98 -9.04 12.80
C PRO A 2 6.44 -8.58 14.16
N PRO A 3 7.29 -8.12 15.09
CA PRO A 3 6.85 -7.75 16.42
C PRO A 3 5.80 -6.64 16.34
N VAL A 4 4.64 -6.87 16.98
CA VAL A 4 3.57 -5.88 17.11
C VAL A 4 4.14 -4.71 17.92
N GLY A 5 4.45 -3.61 17.24
CA GLY A 5 5.02 -2.42 17.88
C GLY A 5 6.44 -2.05 17.44
N ALA A 6 7.08 -2.80 16.53
CA ALA A 6 8.35 -2.37 15.96
C ALA A 6 8.22 -0.99 15.29
N PHE A 7 9.17 -0.09 15.57
CA PHE A 7 9.26 1.18 14.87
C PHE A 7 9.50 0.91 13.38
N LEU A 8 8.97 1.77 12.49
CA LEU A 8 9.18 1.61 11.04
C LEU A 8 10.67 1.49 10.69
N ASP A 9 11.52 2.20 11.42
CA ASP A 9 12.97 2.18 11.25
C ASP A 9 13.60 0.82 11.52
N ASP A 10 13.11 0.09 12.53
CA ASP A 10 13.62 -1.25 12.86
C ASP A 10 13.22 -2.25 11.78
N VAL A 11 11.96 -2.20 11.33
CA VAL A 11 11.48 -3.06 10.25
C VAL A 11 12.30 -2.86 8.97
N ILE A 12 12.56 -1.60 8.60
CA ILE A 12 13.38 -1.29 7.43
C ILE A 12 14.84 -1.72 7.67
N ARG A 13 15.39 -1.52 8.87
CA ARG A 13 16.74 -1.98 9.23
C ARG A 13 16.86 -3.50 9.07
N GLU A 14 15.91 -4.27 9.59
CA GLU A 14 15.94 -5.74 9.52
C GLU A 14 15.81 -6.23 8.07
N LEU A 15 15.03 -5.54 7.22
CA LEU A 15 14.98 -5.80 5.77
C LEU A 15 16.33 -5.53 5.12
N LEU A 16 16.95 -4.38 5.41
CA LEU A 16 18.28 -4.02 4.89
C LEU A 16 19.37 -5.01 5.29
N LEU A 17 19.28 -5.55 6.51
CA LEU A 17 20.24 -6.53 7.03
C LEU A 17 19.95 -7.96 6.54
N GLY A 18 18.90 -8.18 5.75
CA GLY A 18 18.49 -9.52 5.28
C GLY A 18 18.03 -10.45 6.41
N ARG A 19 17.72 -9.90 7.60
CA ARG A 19 17.26 -10.66 8.77
C ARG A 19 15.76 -10.93 8.73
N THR A 20 15.04 -10.16 7.92
CA THR A 20 13.63 -10.36 7.65
C THR A 20 13.40 -10.26 6.14
N SER A 21 12.32 -10.86 5.67
CA SER A 21 11.99 -11.00 4.25
C SER A 21 10.54 -10.56 4.00
N SER A 22 10.19 -10.20 2.77
CA SER A 22 8.87 -9.59 2.52
C SER A 22 7.68 -10.54 2.73
N ASP A 23 7.92 -11.85 2.68
CA ASP A 23 6.93 -12.91 2.91
C ASP A 23 6.45 -12.98 4.37
N VAL A 24 7.20 -12.46 5.33
CA VAL A 24 6.73 -12.39 6.72
C VAL A 24 5.71 -11.28 6.96
N PHE A 25 5.55 -10.37 5.99
CA PHE A 25 4.59 -9.29 6.07
C PHE A 25 3.22 -9.78 5.60
N PRO A 26 2.12 -9.39 6.27
CA PRO A 26 0.80 -9.68 5.76
C PRO A 26 0.61 -8.96 4.41
N ALA A 27 -0.13 -9.61 3.50
CA ALA A 27 -0.39 -9.11 2.16
C ALA A 27 -0.84 -7.63 2.16
N LEU A 28 -0.33 -6.86 1.20
CA LEU A 28 -0.68 -5.47 1.00
C LEU A 28 -2.13 -5.41 0.52
N GLU A 29 -3.00 -4.86 1.34
CA GLU A 29 -4.40 -4.67 0.97
C GLU A 29 -4.53 -3.53 -0.03
N VAL A 30 -5.09 -3.81 -1.21
CA VAL A 30 -5.29 -2.82 -2.27
C VAL A 30 -6.74 -2.80 -2.77
N LEU A 31 -7.17 -1.65 -3.29
CA LEU A 31 -8.51 -1.38 -3.81
C LEU A 31 -8.43 -0.78 -5.21
N PRO A 32 -9.25 -1.22 -6.19
CA PRO A 32 -9.41 -0.53 -7.45
C PRO A 32 -10.38 0.66 -7.30
N VAL A 33 -9.93 1.87 -7.65
CA VAL A 33 -10.75 3.09 -7.67
C VAL A 33 -10.35 3.91 -8.89
N ASN A 34 -11.30 4.21 -9.78
CA ASN A 34 -11.10 5.01 -10.99
C ASN A 34 -9.91 4.53 -11.87
N SER A 35 -9.88 3.23 -12.20
CA SER A 35 -8.79 2.58 -12.97
C SER A 35 -7.41 2.61 -12.31
N LYS A 36 -7.31 2.97 -11.02
CA LYS A 36 -6.06 2.99 -10.25
C LYS A 36 -6.16 2.06 -9.05
N LEU A 37 -5.01 1.54 -8.61
CA LEU A 37 -4.91 0.74 -7.40
C LEU A 37 -4.44 1.59 -6.22
N TRP A 38 -5.11 1.43 -5.10
CA TRP A 38 -4.91 2.19 -3.89
C TRP A 38 -4.61 1.26 -2.72
N SER A 39 -3.58 1.55 -1.93
CA SER A 39 -3.27 0.75 -0.74
C SER A 39 -4.11 1.18 0.47
N LEU A 40 -4.66 0.22 1.21
CA LEU A 40 -5.25 0.45 2.53
C LEU A 40 -4.22 0.37 3.67
N SER A 41 -2.96 0.10 3.36
CA SER A 41 -1.86 -0.07 4.33
C SER A 41 -0.66 0.81 3.99
N ASN A 42 -0.80 2.12 4.20
CA ASN A 42 0.24 3.10 3.89
C ASN A 42 1.58 2.80 4.58
N ARG A 43 1.56 2.29 5.82
CA ARG A 43 2.79 1.93 6.55
C ARG A 43 3.56 0.80 5.85
N ARG A 44 2.88 -0.26 5.38
CA ARG A 44 3.56 -1.36 4.67
C ARG A 44 4.02 -0.92 3.29
N LEU A 45 3.20 -0.15 2.58
CA LEU A 45 3.57 0.44 1.30
C LEU A 45 4.85 1.28 1.43
N PHE A 46 4.94 2.11 2.47
CA PHE A 46 6.14 2.89 2.77
C PHE A 46 7.38 2.00 2.97
N VAL A 47 7.28 0.95 3.80
CA VAL A 47 8.40 0.01 4.02
C VAL A 47 8.89 -0.60 2.70
N PHE A 48 7.97 -1.09 1.85
CA PHE A 48 8.34 -1.69 0.56
C PHE A 48 8.95 -0.67 -0.40
N ARG A 49 8.47 0.59 -0.40
CA ARG A 49 9.06 1.67 -1.20
C ARG A 49 10.49 1.98 -0.77
N VAL A 50 10.71 2.12 0.54
CA VAL A 50 12.06 2.38 1.07
C VAL A 50 13.00 1.23 0.74
N ALA A 51 12.58 -0.02 0.99
CA ALA A 51 13.37 -1.19 0.68
C ALA A 51 13.73 -1.27 -0.83
N LYS A 52 12.77 -1.02 -1.72
CA LYS A 52 13.02 -0.96 -3.17
C LYS A 52 14.02 0.15 -3.54
N ASN A 53 13.87 1.36 -2.98
CA ASN A 53 14.74 2.50 -3.26
C ASN A 53 16.18 2.29 -2.75
N LEU A 54 16.34 1.50 -1.68
CA LEU A 54 17.64 1.13 -1.13
C LEU A 54 18.25 -0.11 -1.78
N GLY A 55 17.63 -0.65 -2.84
CA GLY A 55 18.13 -1.83 -3.55
C GLY A 55 18.03 -3.13 -2.76
N VAL A 56 17.18 -3.18 -1.73
CA VAL A 56 16.99 -4.38 -0.92
C VAL A 56 16.13 -5.38 -1.71
N PRO A 57 16.62 -6.61 -1.98
CA PRO A 57 15.80 -7.63 -2.58
C PRO A 57 14.66 -7.98 -1.62
N LEU A 58 13.41 -7.83 -2.07
CA LEU A 58 12.25 -8.20 -1.25
C LEU A 58 12.00 -9.73 -1.24
N GLY A 59 12.68 -10.51 -2.07
CA GLY A 59 12.54 -11.97 -2.15
C GLY A 59 13.64 -12.72 -1.38
N GLY A 60 13.30 -13.84 -0.75
CA GLY A 60 14.27 -14.74 -0.13
C GLY A 60 15.12 -15.47 -1.17
N ASN A 61 16.45 -15.46 -0.97
CA ASN A 61 17.56 -16.24 -1.57
C ASN A 61 17.56 -16.57 -3.08
N SER A 62 16.56 -16.14 -3.84
CA SER A 62 16.40 -16.47 -5.26
C SER A 62 17.00 -15.36 -6.11
N LEU A 63 17.95 -15.74 -6.96
CA LEU A 63 18.75 -14.89 -7.85
C LEU A 63 17.91 -13.97 -8.78
N SER A 64 16.60 -14.14 -8.83
CA SER A 64 15.66 -13.17 -9.40
C SER A 64 15.58 -11.93 -8.49
N GLN A 65 16.41 -10.91 -8.77
CA GLN A 65 16.49 -9.61 -8.08
C GLN A 65 15.16 -8.82 -7.99
N GLN A 66 14.06 -9.33 -8.52
CA GLN A 66 12.74 -8.73 -8.44
C GLN A 66 11.96 -9.35 -7.29
N GLY A 67 12.08 -8.75 -6.11
CA GLY A 67 11.30 -9.20 -4.97
C GLY A 67 9.79 -8.99 -5.18
N GLN A 68 9.00 -9.97 -4.78
CA GLN A 68 7.55 -9.98 -4.94
C GLN A 68 6.89 -9.51 -3.64
N VAL A 69 5.80 -8.74 -3.75
CA VAL A 69 4.98 -8.36 -2.60
C VAL A 69 3.62 -9.03 -2.76
N LEU A 70 3.19 -9.78 -1.74
CA LEU A 70 1.85 -10.35 -1.71
C LEU A 70 0.82 -9.23 -1.61
N VAL A 71 -0.21 -9.29 -2.44
CA VAL A 71 -1.29 -8.30 -2.51
C VAL A 71 -2.62 -9.00 -2.26
N SER A 72 -3.47 -8.39 -1.44
CA SER A 72 -4.86 -8.80 -1.25
C SER A 72 -5.76 -7.74 -1.87
N LEU A 73 -6.55 -8.12 -2.87
CA LEU A 73 -7.49 -7.23 -3.54
C LEU A 73 -8.79 -7.17 -2.74
N SER A 74 -9.32 -5.97 -2.53
CA SER A 74 -10.61 -5.73 -1.89
C SER A 74 -11.41 -4.71 -2.69
N TYR A 75 -12.69 -4.54 -2.35
CA TYR A 75 -13.58 -3.55 -2.96
C TYR A 75 -13.88 -2.40 -2.00
N LEU A 76 -14.26 -1.24 -2.53
CA LEU A 76 -14.49 -0.02 -1.75
C LEU A 76 -15.64 -0.18 -0.75
N ASP A 77 -16.66 -0.97 -1.09
CA ASP A 77 -17.82 -1.31 -0.27
C ASP A 77 -17.55 -2.45 0.73
N SER A 78 -16.37 -3.09 0.67
CA SER A 78 -16.03 -4.18 1.58
C SER A 78 -16.01 -3.74 3.05
N GLN A 79 -16.35 -4.67 3.95
CA GLN A 79 -16.30 -4.43 5.40
C GLN A 79 -14.92 -3.93 5.87
N ILE A 80 -13.84 -4.36 5.20
CA ILE A 80 -12.47 -3.95 5.51
C ILE A 80 -12.28 -2.46 5.23
N ALA A 81 -12.71 -1.98 4.05
CA ALA A 81 -12.63 -0.58 3.64
C ALA A 81 -13.57 0.30 4.48
N GLN A 82 -14.77 -0.18 4.76
CA GLN A 82 -15.81 0.55 5.52
C GLN A 82 -15.61 0.54 7.04
N ARG A 83 -14.61 -0.20 7.56
CA ARG A 83 -14.37 -0.32 9.00
C ARG A 83 -14.05 1.05 9.63
N LYS A 84 -14.99 1.54 10.44
CA LYS A 84 -14.87 2.80 11.16
C LYS A 84 -13.96 2.71 12.38
N ARG A 85 -13.11 3.73 12.58
CA ARG A 85 -12.34 3.95 13.80
C ARG A 85 -12.17 5.45 14.05
N LYS A 86 -12.01 5.86 15.30
CA LYS A 86 -11.62 7.23 15.63
C LYS A 86 -10.22 7.50 15.06
N ASP A 87 -10.12 8.49 14.18
CA ASP A 87 -8.88 8.92 13.58
C ASP A 87 -8.13 9.85 14.56
N PRO A 88 -6.89 9.55 14.93
CA PRO A 88 -6.16 10.36 15.91
C PRO A 88 -5.78 11.76 15.40
N ARG A 89 -5.80 12.00 14.07
CA ARG A 89 -5.40 13.30 13.49
C ARG A 89 -6.54 14.29 13.53
N SER A 90 -7.72 13.86 13.12
CA SER A 90 -8.94 14.69 13.05
C SER A 90 -9.84 14.58 14.29
N GLY A 91 -9.68 13.53 15.09
CA GLY A 91 -10.59 13.20 16.20
C GLY A 91 -11.94 12.62 15.74
N GLN A 92 -12.21 12.56 14.43
CA GLN A 92 -13.47 12.08 13.85
C GLN A 92 -13.49 10.56 13.69
N VAL A 93 -14.69 9.97 13.60
CA VAL A 93 -14.86 8.54 13.29
C VAL A 93 -14.91 8.39 11.77
N LEU A 94 -13.87 7.80 11.19
CA LEU A 94 -13.67 7.68 9.75
C LEU A 94 -13.51 6.22 9.33
N SER A 95 -13.91 5.88 8.10
CA SER A 95 -13.72 4.53 7.54
C SER A 95 -12.22 4.21 7.38
N LYS A 96 -11.89 2.95 7.11
CA LYS A 96 -10.48 2.58 6.84
C LYS A 96 -10.00 3.24 5.57
N TRP A 97 -10.85 3.29 4.54
CA TRP A 97 -10.60 4.02 3.32
C TRP A 97 -10.26 5.49 3.59
N ASP A 98 -11.15 6.21 4.30
CA ASP A 98 -10.96 7.64 4.57
C ASP A 98 -9.71 7.93 5.40
N ARG A 99 -9.36 7.05 6.35
CA ARG A 99 -8.13 7.20 7.16
C ARG A 99 -6.85 6.90 6.38
N SER A 100 -6.92 5.98 5.42
CA SER A 100 -5.81 5.62 4.54
C SER A 100 -5.64 6.63 3.41
N PHE A 101 -6.71 7.32 3.02
CA PHE A 101 -6.70 8.39 2.05
C PHE A 101 -6.28 9.71 2.73
N SER A 102 -4.97 10.00 2.79
CA SER A 102 -4.57 11.38 3.10
C SER A 102 -4.95 12.25 1.90
N THR A 103 -6.00 13.06 2.09
CA THR A 103 -6.62 13.93 1.10
C THR A 103 -5.65 14.86 0.37
N GLU A 104 -4.48 15.15 0.95
CA GLU A 104 -3.51 16.08 0.37
C GLU A 104 -2.58 15.47 -0.69
N SER A 105 -2.34 14.15 -0.67
CA SER A 105 -1.33 13.53 -1.55
C SER A 105 -1.89 12.46 -2.48
N GLY A 106 -3.18 12.10 -2.38
CA GLY A 106 -3.72 10.98 -3.15
C GLY A 106 -2.94 9.69 -2.91
N GLY A 107 -2.54 9.41 -1.67
CA GLY A 107 -1.78 8.21 -1.31
C GLY A 107 -0.36 8.17 -1.87
N ILE A 108 0.11 9.26 -2.48
CA ILE A 108 1.47 9.40 -3.00
C ILE A 108 2.47 9.52 -1.86
N THR A 109 2.10 10.22 -0.78
CA THR A 109 3.00 10.51 0.35
C THR A 109 2.41 9.99 1.64
N VAL A 110 3.24 9.32 2.46
CA VAL A 110 2.89 8.83 3.79
C VAL A 110 3.62 9.70 4.82
N ARG A 111 2.86 10.40 5.67
CA ARG A 111 3.45 11.08 6.83
C ARG A 111 4.00 10.04 7.80
N VAL A 112 5.32 9.90 7.84
CA VAL A 112 6.04 9.01 8.75
C VAL A 112 7.06 9.83 9.55
N ASN A 113 7.12 9.61 10.86
CA ASN A 113 8.24 10.08 11.66
C ASN A 113 9.27 8.96 11.73
N CYS A 114 10.18 8.92 10.75
CA CYS A 114 11.18 7.87 10.60
C CYS A 114 12.39 8.42 9.86
N LYS A 115 13.57 7.83 10.06
CA LYS A 115 14.81 8.32 9.42
C LYS A 115 14.80 8.20 7.89
N TYR A 116 13.90 7.40 7.34
CA TYR A 116 13.74 7.19 5.91
C TYR A 116 12.65 8.08 5.27
N ALA A 117 12.13 9.09 5.98
CA ALA A 117 11.06 9.94 5.45
C ALA A 117 11.40 10.61 4.10
N GLY A 118 12.69 10.88 3.84
CA GLY A 118 13.17 11.43 2.56
C GLY A 118 13.16 10.45 1.38
N PHE A 119 12.93 9.16 1.61
CA PHE A 119 12.89 8.13 0.55
C PHE A 119 11.48 7.92 -0.02
N ASP A 120 10.48 8.65 0.46
CA ASP A 120 9.11 8.62 -0.06
C ASP A 120 8.99 9.49 -1.33
N HIS A 121 9.69 9.12 -2.39
CA HIS A 121 9.46 9.72 -3.69
C HIS A 121 8.08 9.30 -4.23
N PRO A 122 7.44 10.14 -5.07
CA PRO A 122 6.23 9.80 -5.81
C PRO A 122 6.53 8.68 -6.82
N SER A 123 6.75 7.48 -6.31
CA SER A 123 6.59 6.26 -7.07
C SER A 123 5.09 6.09 -7.18
N ALA A 124 4.54 6.67 -8.24
CA ALA A 124 3.28 6.22 -8.77
C ALA A 124 3.39 4.68 -8.77
N PHE A 125 2.48 4.01 -8.07
CA PHE A 125 2.38 2.55 -8.08
C PHE A 125 1.81 2.13 -9.46
N VAL A 126 2.42 2.67 -10.52
CA VAL A 126 2.07 2.58 -11.94
C VAL A 126 2.88 1.46 -12.60
N GLY A 127 3.81 0.84 -11.88
CA GLY A 127 4.71 -0.16 -12.45
C GLY A 127 5.00 -1.34 -11.55
N CYS A 128 4.12 -1.71 -10.61
CA CYS A 128 4.08 -3.12 -10.25
C CYS A 128 3.39 -3.80 -11.41
N ILE A 129 4.20 -4.33 -12.33
CA ILE A 129 3.78 -5.28 -13.35
C ILE A 129 3.10 -6.41 -12.58
N PHE A 130 1.78 -6.34 -12.48
CA PHE A 130 1.02 -7.55 -12.29
C PHE A 130 1.32 -8.36 -13.54
N GLY A 131 2.16 -9.39 -13.40
CA GLY A 131 2.44 -10.37 -14.46
C GLY A 131 1.20 -11.13 -14.92
N GLN A 132 0.02 -10.74 -14.43
CA GLN A 132 -1.27 -11.08 -14.98
C GLN A 132 -1.98 -9.75 -15.26
N SER A 133 -2.34 -9.52 -16.52
CA SER A 133 -3.36 -8.53 -16.87
C SER A 133 -4.48 -8.62 -15.83
N LEU A 134 -4.87 -7.51 -15.20
CA LEU A 134 -6.15 -7.47 -14.49
C LEU A 134 -7.17 -8.10 -15.43
N PRO A 135 -7.90 -9.16 -15.01
CA PRO A 135 -8.77 -9.88 -15.93
C PRO A 135 -9.68 -8.86 -16.59
N LYS A 136 -9.88 -8.96 -17.91
CA LYS A 136 -10.64 -7.97 -18.69
C LYS A 136 -12.03 -7.68 -18.09
N SER A 137 -12.59 -8.63 -17.34
CA SER A 137 -13.81 -8.45 -16.54
C SER A 137 -13.71 -7.29 -15.53
N LEU A 138 -12.59 -7.16 -14.81
CA LEU A 138 -12.35 -6.05 -13.88
C LEU A 138 -12.09 -4.71 -14.59
N LEU A 139 -11.60 -4.73 -15.84
CA LEU A 139 -11.41 -3.52 -16.64
C LEU A 139 -12.68 -3.07 -17.38
N GLY A 140 -13.60 -4.00 -17.65
CA GLY A 140 -14.87 -3.76 -18.35
C GLY A 140 -15.90 -2.99 -17.52
N GLU A 141 -15.99 -3.26 -16.21
CA GLU A 141 -16.91 -2.55 -15.31
C GLU A 141 -16.51 -1.08 -15.06
N ILE A 142 -15.23 -0.74 -15.18
CA ILE A 142 -14.75 0.62 -14.90
C ILE A 142 -15.13 1.62 -16.01
N ARG A 143 -15.53 1.15 -17.20
CA ARG A 143 -16.00 2.01 -18.29
C ARG A 143 -17.50 2.39 -18.22
N GLY A 144 -18.27 1.85 -17.28
CA GLY A 144 -19.73 2.03 -17.23
C GLY A 144 -20.29 2.97 -16.16
N GLY A 145 -19.48 3.41 -15.19
CA GLY A 145 -19.93 4.26 -14.09
C GLY A 145 -19.99 5.74 -14.44
N GLY A 146 -21.00 6.15 -15.22
CA GLY A 146 -21.33 7.57 -15.42
C GLY A 146 -21.67 8.23 -14.08
N ILE A 147 -20.77 9.08 -13.57
CA ILE A 147 -21.07 9.95 -12.44
C ILE A 147 -22.01 11.03 -12.96
N SER A 148 -23.31 10.86 -12.70
CA SER A 148 -24.30 11.91 -12.88
C SER A 148 -23.98 13.02 -11.88
N ALA A 149 -23.50 14.16 -12.37
CA ALA A 149 -23.33 15.36 -11.57
C ALA A 149 -24.72 15.84 -11.10
N MET A 150 -24.99 15.75 -9.80
CA MET A 150 -26.09 16.48 -9.18
C MET A 150 -25.70 17.98 -9.16
N LYS A 151 -26.56 18.79 -9.77
CA LYS A 151 -26.59 20.25 -9.59
C LYS A 151 -27.12 20.60 -8.21
#